data_AF-A0A327KF14-F1
#
_entry.id   AF-A0A327KF14-F1
#
_cell.length_a   1.000
_cell.length_b   1.000
_cell.length_c   1.000
_cell.angle_alpha   90.00
_cell.angle_beta   90.00
_cell.angle_gamma   90.00
#
_symmetry.space_group_name_H-M   'P 1'
#
loop_
_entity.id
_entity.type
_entity.pdbx_description
1 polymer ?
#
loop_
_entity_poly.entity_id
_entity_poly.type
_entity_poly.pdbx_seq_one_letter_code
_entity_poly.pdbx_strand_id
1 'polypeptide(L)'
;MTRMKFDHDSSVEVQARRLIEVFGARAYGVARRMQRRNFRKADRARYWAAVARAIRHARTVEQRSGGPRTGEARSRILAATGEAGSA
;
A
#
# COMPACT_ATOMS: atom_id res chain seq x y z
N MET A 1 27.86 9.47 -0.79
CA MET A 1 26.90 8.70 0.04
C MET A 1 25.91 9.67 0.68
N THR A 2 24.70 9.78 0.14
CA THR A 2 23.69 10.74 0.62
C THR A 2 23.06 10.23 1.92
N ARG A 3 23.41 10.87 3.03
CA ARG A 3 22.86 10.57 4.37
C ARG A 3 21.41 11.05 4.41
N MET A 4 20.47 10.16 4.18
CA MET A 4 19.04 10.44 4.21
C MET A 4 18.65 10.87 5.64
N LYS A 5 18.50 12.18 5.86
CA LYS A 5 17.98 12.74 7.12
C LYS A 5 16.47 12.52 7.12
N PHE A 6 16.02 11.64 8.01
CA PHE A 6 14.60 11.47 8.31
C PHE A 6 14.18 12.60 9.24
N ASP A 7 14.02 13.79 8.68
CA ASP A 7 13.39 14.92 9.35
C ASP A 7 11.88 14.68 9.42
N HIS A 8 11.30 14.88 10.60
CA HIS A 8 9.86 14.73 10.85
C HIS A 8 9.04 15.83 10.15
N ASP A 9 9.71 16.75 9.44
CA ASP A 9 9.13 17.74 8.53
C ASP A 9 8.53 17.12 7.26
N SER A 10 8.95 15.92 6.88
CA SER A 10 8.36 15.25 5.71
C SER A 10 6.98 14.73 6.06
N SER A 11 5.98 15.06 5.24
CA SER A 11 4.62 14.55 5.41
C SER A 11 4.60 13.02 5.44
N VAL A 12 3.65 12.45 6.19
CA VAL A 12 3.50 11.00 6.39
C VAL A 12 3.41 10.25 5.06
N GLU A 13 2.74 10.83 4.07
CA GLU A 13 2.53 10.27 2.74
C GLU A 13 3.82 10.20 1.93
N VAL A 14 4.60 11.29 1.91
CA VAL A 14 5.89 11.33 1.23
C VAL A 14 6.84 10.32 1.86
N GLN A 15 6.86 10.23 3.18
CA GLN A 15 7.72 9.28 3.89
C GLN A 15 7.29 7.83 3.66
N ALA A 16 5.99 7.55 3.62
CA ALA A 16 5.44 6.24 3.29
C ALA A 16 5.79 5.82 1.86
N ARG A 17 5.65 6.73 0.89
CA ARG A 17 5.98 6.49 -0.52
C ARG A 17 7.47 6.18 -0.68
N ARG A 18 8.35 6.99 -0.08
CA ARG A 18 9.80 6.74 -0.07
C ARG A 18 10.16 5.39 0.56
N LEU A 19 9.50 5.00 1.65
CA LEU A 19 9.75 3.69 2.25
C LEU A 19 9.29 2.53 1.33
N ILE A 20 8.18 2.69 0.63
CA ILE A 20 7.71 1.70 -0.36
C ILE A 20 8.69 1.62 -1.52
N GLU A 21 9.16 2.74 -2.06
CA GLU A 21 10.12 2.77 -3.17
C GLU A 21 11.46 2.12 -2.80
N VAL A 22 11.97 2.39 -1.60
CA VAL A 22 13.29 1.88 -1.17
C VAL A 22 13.22 0.44 -0.65
N PHE A 23 12.18 0.08 0.12
CA PHE A 23 12.12 -1.20 0.84
C PHE A 23 11.02 -2.15 0.35
N GLY A 24 10.16 -1.71 -0.57
CA GLY A 24 9.09 -2.52 -1.17
C GLY A 24 8.22 -3.22 -0.12
N ALA A 25 8.17 -4.55 -0.20
CA ALA A 25 7.42 -5.42 0.71
C ALA A 25 7.81 -5.25 2.20
N ARG A 26 9.03 -4.79 2.51
CA ARG A 26 9.51 -4.61 3.90
C ARG A 26 9.18 -3.25 4.50
N ALA A 27 8.68 -2.30 3.72
CA ALA A 27 8.41 -0.92 4.15
C ALA A 27 7.59 -0.80 5.45
N TYR A 28 6.52 -1.59 5.57
CA TYR A 28 5.68 -1.61 6.78
C TYR A 28 6.46 -2.04 8.04
N GLY A 29 7.27 -3.10 7.92
CA GLY A 29 8.10 -3.60 9.02
C GLY A 29 9.17 -2.58 9.45
N VAL A 30 9.73 -1.84 8.49
CA VAL A 30 10.69 -0.75 8.76
C VAL A 30 10.02 0.38 9.55
N ALA A 31 8.84 0.84 9.13
CA ALA A 31 8.08 1.88 9.84
C ALA A 31 7.74 1.44 11.29
N ARG A 32 7.29 0.19 11.49
CA ARG A 32 7.01 -0.36 12.81
C ARG A 32 8.27 -0.48 13.69
N ARG A 33 9.41 -0.83 13.10
CA ARG A 33 10.70 -0.86 13.82
C ARG A 33 11.10 0.54 14.27
N MET A 34 10.92 1.55 13.41
CA MET A 34 11.20 2.94 13.78
C MET A 34 10.25 3.46 14.87
N GLN A 35 8.97 3.10 14.83
CA GLN A 35 8.05 3.38 15.94
C GLN A 35 8.56 2.81 17.27
N ARG A 36 8.95 1.52 17.29
CA ARG A 36 9.48 0.87 18.50
C ARG A 36 10.77 1.51 19.00
N ARG A 37 11.69 1.89 18.09
CA ARG A 37 12.93 2.60 18.46
C ARG A 37 12.68 3.96 19.08
N ASN A 38 11.59 4.62 18.70
CA ASN A 38 11.22 5.95 19.20
C ASN A 38 10.18 5.89 20.33
N PHE A 39 9.99 4.76 21.02
CA PHE A 39 8.94 4.62 22.04
C PHE A 39 8.99 5.66 23.17
N ARG A 40 10.19 6.14 23.52
CA ARG A 40 10.39 7.21 24.53
C ARG A 40 10.08 8.62 24.02
N LYS A 41 9.84 8.80 22.71
CA LYS A 41 9.54 10.07 22.04
C LYS A 41 8.16 9.97 21.41
N ALA A 42 7.13 10.33 22.17
CA ALA A 42 5.73 10.11 21.81
C ALA A 42 5.38 10.63 20.41
N ASP A 43 5.81 11.84 20.05
CA ASP A 43 5.50 12.44 18.74
C ASP A 43 6.14 11.67 17.58
N ARG A 44 7.40 11.26 17.74
CA ARG A 44 8.09 10.42 16.74
C ARG A 44 7.46 9.04 16.64
N ALA A 45 7.07 8.44 17.76
CA ALA A 45 6.37 7.16 17.75
C ALA A 45 5.01 7.26 17.03
N ARG A 46 4.26 8.34 17.27
CA ARG A 46 2.99 8.64 16.58
C ARG A 46 3.21 8.85 15.08
N TYR A 47 4.23 9.61 14.69
CA TYR A 47 4.62 9.81 13.30
C TYR A 47 4.88 8.47 12.58
N TRP A 48 5.75 7.63 13.14
CA TRP A 48 6.06 6.32 12.55
C TRP A 48 4.86 5.36 12.53
N ALA A 49 3.97 5.47 13.52
CA ALA A 49 2.70 4.74 13.51
C ALA A 49 1.80 5.19 12.35
N ALA A 50 1.71 6.49 12.08
CA ALA A 50 0.96 7.05 10.96
C ALA A 50 1.53 6.60 9.61
N VAL A 51 2.86 6.63 9.46
CA VAL A 51 3.56 6.13 8.26
C VAL A 51 3.25 4.64 8.03
N ALA A 52 3.27 3.82 9.07
CA ALA A 52 2.91 2.40 8.95
C ALA A 52 1.46 2.19 8.50
N ARG A 53 0.52 3.02 8.98
CA ARG A 53 -0.89 2.99 8.55
C ARG A 53 -1.05 3.38 7.08
N ALA A 54 -0.36 4.44 6.64
CA ALA A 54 -0.38 4.88 5.24
C ALA A 54 0.14 3.79 4.29
N ILE A 55 1.25 3.13 4.65
CA ILE A 55 1.79 2.00 3.86
C ILE A 55 0.79 0.85 3.78
N ARG A 56 0.14 0.50 4.91
CA ARG A 56 -0.88 -0.57 4.92
C ARG A 56 -2.04 -0.20 4.01
N HIS A 57 -2.51 1.05 4.08
CA HIS A 57 -3.61 1.53 3.27
C HIS A 57 -3.28 1.50 1.77
N ALA A 58 -2.11 2.01 1.37
CA ALA A 58 -1.65 1.98 -0.03
C ALA A 58 -1.67 0.56 -0.60
N ARG A 59 -1.17 -0.42 0.15
CA ARG A 59 -1.20 -1.84 -0.27
C ARG A 59 -2.61 -2.43 -0.36
N THR A 60 -3.53 -2.01 0.51
CA THR A 60 -4.93 -2.46 0.43
C THR A 60 -5.62 -1.86 -0.79
N VAL A 61 -5.33 -0.60 -1.13
CA VAL A 61 -5.86 0.06 -2.33
C VAL A 61 -5.31 -0.58 -3.60
N GLU A 62 -4.01 -0.88 -3.66
CA GLU A 62 -3.38 -1.60 -4.77
C GLU A 62 -3.99 -3.00 -4.95
N GLN A 63 -4.18 -3.76 -3.86
CA GLN A 63 -4.82 -5.08 -3.94
C GLN A 63 -6.29 -5.02 -4.36
N ARG A 64 -7.03 -3.99 -3.96
CA ARG A 64 -8.41 -3.78 -4.44
C ARG A 64 -8.46 -3.39 -5.91
N SER A 65 -7.45 -2.66 -6.40
CA SER A 65 -7.36 -2.26 -7.80
C SER A 65 -6.80 -3.36 -8.71
N GLY A 66 -6.06 -4.33 -8.14
CA GLY A 66 -5.46 -5.48 -8.82
C GLY A 66 -6.20 -6.82 -8.63
N GLY A 67 -7.37 -6.84 -7.99
CA GLY A 67 -8.24 -8.02 -7.91
C GLY A 67 -8.95 -8.32 -9.24
N PRO A 68 -9.25 -9.59 -9.56
CA PRO A 68 -9.48 -10.07 -10.93
C PRO A 68 -10.74 -9.46 -11.57
N ARG A 69 -10.56 -8.42 -12.40
CA ARG A 69 -11.57 -7.98 -13.39
C ARG A 69 -11.63 -8.89 -14.63
N THR A 70 -11.04 -10.07 -14.59
CA THR A 70 -10.92 -11.01 -15.72
C THR A 70 -11.71 -12.32 -15.55
N GLY A 71 -12.34 -12.55 -14.39
CA GLY A 71 -13.21 -13.73 -14.19
C GLY A 71 -14.68 -13.50 -14.52
N GLU A 72 -15.23 -12.33 -14.16
CA GLU A 72 -16.69 -12.11 -14.21
C GLU A 72 -17.18 -11.54 -15.56
N ALA A 73 -16.31 -10.86 -16.30
CA ALA A 73 -16.65 -10.32 -17.62
C ALA A 73 -16.71 -11.42 -18.70
N ARG A 74 -15.95 -12.51 -18.56
CA ARG A 74 -15.97 -13.64 -19.50
C ARG A 74 -17.20 -14.52 -19.35
N SER A 75 -17.70 -14.73 -18.14
CA SER A 75 -18.93 -15.51 -17.91
C SER A 75 -20.19 -14.81 -18.42
N ARG A 76 -20.24 -13.47 -18.45
CA ARG A 76 -21.35 -12.75 -19.10
C ARG A 76 -21.29 -12.77 -20.63
N ILE A 77 -20.10 -12.69 -21.21
CA ILE A 77 -19.97 -12.69 -22.67
C ILE A 77 -20.32 -14.08 -23.24
N LEU A 78 -19.94 -15.18 -22.56
CA LEU A 78 -20.31 -16.54 -22.99
C LEU A 78 -21.79 -16.89 -22.73
N ALA A 79 -22.42 -16.31 -21.70
CA ALA A 79 -23.86 -16.50 -21.48
C ALA A 79 -24.72 -15.70 -22.47
N ALA A 80 -24.22 -14.57 -22.99
CA ALA A 80 -24.94 -13.75 -23.97
C ALA A 80 -24.78 -14.23 -25.43
N THR A 81 -23.79 -15.06 -25.74
CA THR A 81 -23.55 -15.58 -27.10
C THR A 81 -24.12 -16.99 -27.35
N GLY A 82 -24.79 -17.59 -26.37
CA GLY A 82 -25.39 -18.93 -26.51
C GLY A 82 -26.83 -19.00 -27.01
N GLU A 83 -27.56 -17.87 -27.11
CA GLU A 83 -29.02 -17.89 -27.37
C GLU A 83 -29.47 -17.28 -28.70
N ALA A 84 -28.57 -17.03 -29.65
CA ALA A 84 -28.94 -16.51 -30.96
C ALA A 84 -28.34 -17.38 -32.08
N GLY A 85 -29.01 -18.48 -32.43
CA GLY A 85 -28.58 -19.26 -33.60
C GLY A 85 -29.18 -20.63 -33.85
N SER A 86 -30.33 -20.99 -33.25
CA SER A 86 -31.09 -22.18 -33.65
C SER A 86 -32.58 -21.87 -33.64
N ALA A 87 -33.10 -21.40 -34.78
CA ALA A 87 -34.50 -21.56 -35.22
C ALA A 87 -34.62 -21.07 -36.67
#